data_AF-A0A0J8RDS8-F1
#
_entry.id   AF-A0A0J8RDS8-F1
#
_cell.length_a   1.000
_cell.length_b   1.000
_cell.length_c   1.000
_cell.angle_alpha   90.00
_cell.angle_beta   90.00
_cell.angle_gamma   90.00
#
_symmetry.space_group_name_H-M   'P 1'
#
loop_
_entity.id
_entity.type
_entity.pdbx_description
1 polymer ?
#
loop_
_entity_poly.entity_id
_entity_poly.type
_entity_poly.pdbx_seq_one_letter_code
_entity_poly.pdbx_strand_id
1 'polypeptide(L)'
;MATAMDVGQEEKQVGSPISETNSASESTESPPEAPKYVPPNGGIRAWLCVLGGFCCQFCSFGFLNACGIFQLYYETDILSNHTSSAISWIVTIQIFLMFSLGPIVGVLVDILGPRKLIFPASILALFGIFMLSLCNKYWQIMLAQGIVYGIGAAATFLPPLIVVGQWFSTKRGLATGLVASGSSLGGIIFPIVVSRLIAQVGFASALRWTGLLMACVLVIGNLCISGPIPPKGKSDRKLAGAKAFKSLAWILYSSGCFLMMWGLFAPINYLPLMALKAGASKMLSTYTISIANAASFFGRIIPGAISDRVGQLNVMISVAFLSGISILAFWLPVYFHPTNAAIIAFGVVYGMASGGFVSLMSPCVVTLCDGKSEELGPKLGAFMFVIAIASLTGLPISGAIKDASHNKSDFQGLICFSGVVMIVGGFLVSMARIRKGGMKMVKI
;
A
#
# COMPACT_ATOMS: atom_id res chain seq x y z
N MET A 1 -77.42 72.54 39.32
CA MET A 1 -76.45 73.65 39.40
C MET A 1 -75.27 73.25 38.54
N ALA A 2 -75.36 73.55 37.24
CA ALA A 2 -74.78 74.74 36.59
C ALA A 2 -73.39 74.37 36.01
N THR A 3 -73.35 74.06 34.69
CA THR A 3 -72.71 74.86 33.61
C THR A 3 -71.18 74.88 33.73
N ALA A 4 -70.41 74.12 32.93
CA ALA A 4 -70.09 74.28 31.49
C ALA A 4 -68.66 74.84 31.31
N MET A 5 -67.88 74.25 30.39
CA MET A 5 -67.03 74.89 29.36
C MET A 5 -66.08 73.81 28.80
N ASP A 6 -66.36 73.29 27.59
CA ASP A 6 -65.89 73.75 26.25
C ASP A 6 -64.43 73.32 25.98
N VAL A 7 -64.22 72.22 25.25
CA VAL A 7 -64.14 72.08 23.77
C VAL A 7 -62.74 72.44 23.23
N GLY A 8 -62.10 71.41 22.68
CA GLY A 8 -61.01 71.51 21.72
C GLY A 8 -61.21 70.42 20.66
N GLN A 9 -61.62 70.86 19.48
CA GLN A 9 -61.67 70.21 18.14
C GLN A 9 -60.36 69.44 17.80
N GLU A 10 -60.25 68.49 16.85
CA GLU A 10 -61.00 68.20 15.63
C GLU A 10 -60.55 66.83 15.03
N GLU A 11 -61.49 66.19 14.33
CA GLU A 11 -61.36 65.40 13.09
C GLU A 11 -60.63 64.03 12.94
N LYS A 12 -61.49 63.00 12.79
CA LYS A 12 -61.64 62.02 11.69
C LYS A 12 -60.41 61.30 11.12
N GLN A 13 -60.46 59.96 11.15
CA GLN A 13 -60.27 59.16 9.92
C GLN A 13 -60.99 57.80 9.97
N VAL A 14 -61.63 57.47 8.86
CA VAL A 14 -62.41 56.27 8.53
C VAL A 14 -61.49 55.26 7.83
N GLY A 15 -61.65 53.96 8.10
CA GLY A 15 -61.11 52.91 7.23
C GLY A 15 -60.98 51.51 7.86
N SER A 16 -61.94 50.64 7.58
CA SER A 16 -61.93 49.16 7.74
C SER A 16 -60.97 48.45 6.76
N PRO A 17 -60.88 47.10 6.70
CA PRO A 17 -60.89 46.06 7.73
C PRO A 17 -59.65 45.12 7.65
N ILE A 18 -59.52 44.30 8.70
CA ILE A 18 -58.71 43.10 8.95
C ILE A 18 -58.11 42.41 7.70
N SER A 19 -56.78 42.26 7.69
CA SER A 19 -56.00 41.39 6.80
C SER A 19 -55.38 40.25 7.61
N GLU A 20 -55.78 39.02 7.28
CA GLU A 20 -55.21 37.76 7.78
C GLU A 20 -53.73 37.65 7.40
N THR A 21 -52.84 37.58 8.39
CA THR A 21 -51.44 37.28 8.16
C THR A 21 -51.23 35.76 8.27
N ASN A 22 -51.27 35.08 7.12
CA ASN A 22 -50.77 33.72 6.96
C ASN A 22 -49.28 33.66 7.35
N SER A 23 -48.99 33.16 8.54
CA SER A 23 -47.63 32.75 8.92
C SER A 23 -47.37 31.35 8.37
N ALA A 24 -47.02 31.28 7.09
CA ALA A 24 -46.44 30.07 6.51
C ALA A 24 -45.09 29.82 7.20
N SER A 25 -45.07 28.85 8.12
CA SER A 25 -43.82 28.27 8.59
C SER A 25 -43.19 27.51 7.42
N GLU A 26 -42.23 28.13 6.74
CA GLU A 26 -41.33 27.42 5.82
C GLU A 26 -40.52 26.40 6.63
N SER A 27 -41.03 25.17 6.70
CA SER A 27 -40.23 24.01 7.02
C SER A 27 -39.16 23.90 5.94
N THR A 28 -37.94 24.36 6.25
CA THR A 28 -36.77 24.12 5.42
C THR A 28 -36.50 22.62 5.47
N GLU A 29 -37.13 21.86 4.56
CA GLU A 29 -36.74 20.48 4.30
C GLU A 29 -35.28 20.51 3.87
N SER A 30 -34.40 20.09 4.77
CA SER A 30 -33.01 19.78 4.45
C SER A 30 -33.01 18.86 3.22
N PRO A 31 -32.19 19.14 2.19
CA PRO A 31 -32.18 18.34 0.97
C PRO A 31 -31.99 16.86 1.34
N PRO A 32 -32.70 15.93 0.67
CA PRO A 32 -32.65 14.52 1.02
C PRO A 32 -31.20 14.05 1.07
N GLU A 33 -30.77 13.60 2.25
CA GLU A 33 -29.44 13.05 2.48
C GLU A 33 -29.21 11.96 1.42
N ALA A 34 -28.21 12.15 0.54
CA ALA A 34 -27.93 11.19 -0.53
C ALA A 34 -27.82 9.77 0.06
N PRO A 35 -28.42 8.74 -0.58
CA PRO A 35 -28.47 7.40 0.01
C PRO A 35 -27.06 6.91 0.33
N LYS A 36 -26.81 6.63 1.61
CA LYS A 36 -25.53 6.12 2.12
C LYS A 36 -25.27 4.76 1.48
N TYR A 37 -24.27 4.69 0.58
CA TYR A 37 -23.88 3.44 -0.09
C TYR A 37 -23.49 2.37 0.95
N VAL A 38 -24.20 1.24 0.91
CA VAL A 38 -23.94 0.07 1.76
C VAL A 38 -23.15 -0.96 0.96
N PRO A 39 -21.92 -1.34 1.38
CA PRO A 39 -21.14 -2.36 0.69
C PRO A 39 -21.86 -3.71 0.67
N PRO A 40 -21.96 -4.38 -0.50
CA PRO A 40 -22.69 -5.65 -0.63
C PRO A 40 -21.96 -6.84 0.04
N ASN A 41 -20.69 -6.70 0.43
CA ASN A 41 -19.92 -7.69 1.19
C ASN A 41 -19.81 -9.09 0.53
N GLY A 42 -19.96 -9.16 -0.78
CA GLY A 42 -19.91 -10.39 -1.54
C GLY A 42 -20.54 -10.27 -2.93
N GLY A 43 -20.88 -11.43 -3.51
CA GLY A 43 -21.37 -11.54 -4.88
C GLY A 43 -20.26 -11.79 -5.90
N ILE A 44 -20.64 -12.34 -7.05
CA ILE A 44 -19.71 -12.73 -8.13
C ILE A 44 -18.85 -11.54 -8.56
N ARG A 45 -19.46 -10.35 -8.74
CA ARG A 45 -18.73 -9.13 -9.14
C ARG A 45 -17.70 -8.68 -8.10
N ALA A 46 -17.99 -8.78 -6.81
CA ALA A 46 -17.05 -8.41 -5.76
C ALA A 46 -15.84 -9.36 -5.72
N TRP A 47 -16.08 -10.67 -5.85
CA TRP A 47 -15.00 -11.67 -5.88
C TRP A 47 -14.21 -11.65 -7.18
N LEU A 48 -14.84 -11.37 -8.32
CA LEU A 48 -14.13 -11.07 -9.57
C LEU A 48 -13.27 -9.82 -9.40
N CYS A 49 -13.75 -8.77 -8.72
CA CYS A 49 -12.92 -7.61 -8.45
C CYS A 49 -11.70 -7.95 -7.57
N VAL A 50 -11.82 -8.89 -6.63
CA VAL A 50 -10.69 -9.43 -5.84
C VAL A 50 -9.69 -10.15 -6.75
N LEU A 51 -10.17 -11.02 -7.65
CA LEU A 51 -9.32 -11.68 -8.66
C LEU A 51 -8.62 -10.64 -9.56
N GLY A 52 -9.35 -9.61 -10.00
CA GLY A 52 -8.80 -8.54 -10.81
C GLY A 52 -7.67 -7.80 -10.09
N GLY A 53 -7.88 -7.46 -8.81
CA GLY A 53 -6.85 -6.85 -7.99
C GLY A 53 -5.67 -7.76 -7.69
N PHE A 54 -5.89 -9.06 -7.51
CA PHE A 54 -4.83 -10.06 -7.39
C PHE A 54 -3.92 -10.04 -8.62
N CYS A 55 -4.49 -10.06 -9.83
CA CYS A 55 -3.76 -10.00 -11.09
C CYS A 55 -2.95 -8.69 -11.22
N CYS A 56 -3.53 -7.55 -10.84
CA CYS A 56 -2.82 -6.28 -10.83
C CYS A 56 -1.66 -6.27 -9.82
N GLN A 57 -1.84 -6.82 -8.62
CA GLN A 57 -0.78 -6.95 -7.61
C GLN A 57 0.34 -7.89 -8.05
N PHE A 58 -0.02 -9.01 -8.69
CA PHE A 58 0.92 -9.93 -9.30
C PHE A 58 1.86 -9.19 -10.26
N CYS A 59 1.29 -8.44 -11.22
CA CYS A 59 2.07 -7.74 -12.25
C CYS A 59 2.74 -6.44 -11.80
N SER A 60 2.42 -5.88 -10.62
CA SER A 60 3.02 -4.65 -10.09
C SER A 60 4.08 -4.98 -9.03
N PHE A 61 3.66 -5.08 -7.76
CA PHE A 61 4.57 -5.37 -6.65
C PHE A 61 5.19 -6.77 -6.74
N GLY A 62 4.52 -7.73 -7.40
CA GLY A 62 5.08 -9.06 -7.59
C GLY A 62 6.28 -9.08 -8.54
N PHE A 63 6.25 -8.31 -9.62
CA PHE A 63 7.41 -8.16 -10.50
C PHE A 63 8.55 -7.39 -9.82
N LEU A 64 8.24 -6.39 -8.98
CA LEU A 64 9.23 -5.69 -8.17
C LEU A 64 10.04 -6.61 -7.26
N ASN A 65 9.44 -7.68 -6.74
CA ASN A 65 10.14 -8.68 -5.93
C ASN A 65 11.23 -9.45 -6.71
N ALA A 66 11.25 -9.39 -8.05
CA ALA A 66 12.31 -9.95 -8.89
C ALA A 66 13.50 -9.00 -9.10
N CYS A 67 13.53 -7.84 -8.43
CA CYS A 67 14.56 -6.82 -8.59
C CYS A 67 16.00 -7.34 -8.42
N GLY A 68 16.23 -8.31 -7.52
CA GLY A 68 17.56 -8.86 -7.25
C GLY A 68 18.19 -9.55 -8.46
N ILE A 69 17.39 -10.13 -9.36
CA ILE A 69 17.90 -10.76 -10.60
C ILE A 69 18.34 -9.70 -11.60
N PHE A 70 17.55 -8.65 -11.73
CA PHE A 70 17.90 -7.52 -12.59
C PHE A 70 19.17 -6.84 -12.12
N GLN A 71 19.29 -6.59 -10.80
CA GLN A 71 20.51 -6.05 -10.21
C GLN A 71 21.74 -6.89 -10.56
N LEU A 72 21.66 -8.21 -10.33
CA LEU A 72 22.77 -9.12 -10.63
C LEU A 72 23.13 -9.11 -12.13
N TYR A 73 22.15 -9.25 -13.01
CA TYR A 73 22.36 -9.30 -14.45
C TYR A 73 22.92 -7.98 -15.01
N TYR A 74 22.50 -6.85 -14.45
CA TYR A 74 23.05 -5.54 -14.82
C TYR A 74 24.50 -5.40 -14.39
N GLU A 75 24.86 -5.84 -13.18
CA GLU A 75 26.24 -5.80 -12.70
C GLU A 75 27.17 -6.73 -13.48
N THR A 76 26.69 -7.89 -13.93
CA THR A 76 27.52 -8.89 -14.60
C THR A 76 27.64 -8.69 -16.12
N ASP A 77 26.56 -8.28 -16.79
CA ASP A 77 26.47 -8.36 -18.25
C ASP A 77 26.33 -6.99 -18.93
N ILE A 78 25.26 -6.23 -18.64
CA ILE A 78 24.93 -5.02 -19.42
C ILE A 78 25.66 -3.76 -18.91
N LEU A 79 25.82 -3.63 -17.59
CA LEU A 79 26.30 -2.42 -16.92
C LEU A 79 27.54 -2.67 -16.05
N SER A 80 28.40 -3.62 -16.45
CA SER A 80 29.62 -4.00 -15.72
C SER A 80 30.56 -2.83 -15.39
N ASN A 81 30.48 -1.73 -16.15
CA ASN A 81 31.29 -0.53 -15.96
C ASN A 81 30.68 0.47 -14.97
N HIS A 82 29.50 0.19 -14.40
CA HIS A 82 28.83 1.04 -13.42
C HIS A 82 28.96 0.47 -12.01
N THR A 83 28.91 1.34 -11.01
CA THR A 83 28.92 0.91 -9.61
C THR A 83 27.58 0.28 -9.23
N SER A 84 27.60 -0.71 -8.32
CA SER A 84 26.39 -1.33 -7.76
C SER A 84 25.39 -0.31 -7.19
N SER A 85 25.90 0.78 -6.62
CA SER A 85 25.09 1.89 -6.11
C SER A 85 24.32 2.61 -7.23
N ALA A 86 24.98 2.90 -8.36
CA ALA A 86 24.32 3.50 -9.52
C ALA A 86 23.22 2.59 -10.07
N ILE A 87 23.48 1.28 -10.18
CA ILE A 87 22.50 0.30 -10.68
C ILE A 87 21.30 0.18 -9.73
N SER A 88 21.53 0.22 -8.41
CA SER A 88 20.47 0.13 -7.39
C SER A 88 19.44 1.26 -7.47
N TRP A 89 19.81 2.42 -8.04
CA TRP A 89 18.87 3.53 -8.26
C TRP A 89 17.71 3.17 -9.20
N ILE A 90 17.92 2.24 -10.15
CA ILE A 90 16.90 1.82 -11.12
C ILE A 90 15.70 1.21 -10.39
N VAL A 91 15.97 0.29 -9.47
CA VAL A 91 14.92 -0.39 -8.67
C VAL A 91 14.36 0.57 -7.61
N THR A 92 15.22 1.38 -7.01
CA THR A 92 14.81 2.29 -5.93
C THR A 92 13.86 3.37 -6.42
N ILE A 93 14.11 3.98 -7.60
CA ILE A 93 13.20 4.97 -8.18
C ILE A 93 11.85 4.33 -8.56
N GLN A 94 11.86 3.07 -9.00
CA GLN A 94 10.67 2.31 -9.35
C GLN A 94 9.74 2.14 -8.14
N ILE A 95 10.30 1.71 -7.00
CA ILE A 95 9.57 1.56 -5.73
C ILE A 95 9.09 2.93 -5.24
N PHE A 96 9.96 3.94 -5.30
CA PHE A 96 9.61 5.30 -4.90
C PHE A 96 8.44 5.85 -5.72
N LEU A 97 8.46 5.74 -7.05
CA LEU A 97 7.36 6.18 -7.92
C LEU A 97 6.08 5.40 -7.66
N MET A 98 6.17 4.10 -7.41
CA MET A 98 5.00 3.27 -7.11
C MET A 98 4.22 3.78 -5.89
N PHE A 99 4.92 4.19 -4.82
CA PHE A 99 4.28 4.69 -3.59
C PHE A 99 4.04 6.21 -3.60
N SER A 100 4.98 7.02 -4.12
CA SER A 100 4.92 8.48 -4.08
C SER A 100 3.82 9.06 -4.96
N LEU A 101 3.46 8.38 -6.06
CA LEU A 101 2.32 8.75 -6.90
C LEU A 101 0.97 8.36 -6.28
N GLY A 102 0.96 7.72 -5.11
CA GLY A 102 -0.25 7.31 -4.39
C GLY A 102 -1.32 8.40 -4.22
N PRO A 103 -0.99 9.64 -3.80
CA PRO A 103 -1.96 10.74 -3.74
C PRO A 103 -2.60 11.05 -5.09
N ILE A 104 -1.80 11.14 -6.14
CA ILE A 104 -2.25 11.48 -7.50
C ILE A 104 -3.12 10.35 -8.05
N VAL A 105 -2.67 9.11 -7.90
CA VAL A 105 -3.42 7.92 -8.34
C VAL A 105 -4.75 7.81 -7.57
N GLY A 106 -4.75 7.99 -6.26
CA GLY A 106 -5.98 7.98 -5.46
C GLY A 106 -6.96 9.08 -5.90
N VAL A 107 -6.45 10.26 -6.24
CA VAL A 107 -7.24 11.34 -6.84
C VAL A 107 -7.87 10.93 -8.17
N LEU A 108 -7.08 10.33 -9.06
CA LEU A 108 -7.54 9.91 -10.38
C LEU A 108 -8.56 8.77 -10.31
N VAL A 109 -8.45 7.86 -9.35
CA VAL A 109 -9.45 6.78 -9.12
C VAL A 109 -10.81 7.38 -8.79
N ASP A 110 -10.87 8.39 -7.92
CA ASP A 110 -12.13 9.01 -7.53
C ASP A 110 -12.79 9.79 -8.68
N ILE A 111 -11.98 10.39 -9.57
CA ILE A 111 -12.47 11.21 -10.71
C ILE A 111 -12.87 10.33 -11.90
N LEU A 112 -12.00 9.40 -12.31
CA LEU A 112 -12.14 8.63 -13.54
C LEU A 112 -12.80 7.27 -13.31
N GLY A 113 -12.82 6.79 -12.07
CA GLY A 113 -13.11 5.41 -11.73
C GLY A 113 -11.91 4.49 -11.99
N PRO A 114 -11.93 3.28 -11.43
CA PRO A 114 -10.78 2.38 -11.47
C PRO A 114 -10.48 1.82 -12.86
N ARG A 115 -11.50 1.45 -13.64
CA ARG A 115 -11.32 0.83 -14.96
C ARG A 115 -10.59 1.75 -15.95
N LYS A 116 -11.01 3.02 -16.00
CA LYS A 116 -10.42 4.02 -16.91
C LYS A 116 -8.99 4.38 -16.55
N LEU A 117 -8.56 4.12 -15.31
CA LEU A 117 -7.20 4.36 -14.84
C LEU A 117 -6.28 3.13 -15.00
N ILE A 118 -6.76 1.95 -14.62
CA ILE A 118 -5.96 0.71 -14.61
C ILE A 118 -5.62 0.26 -16.04
N PHE A 119 -6.53 0.43 -17.00
CA PHE A 119 -6.30 0.03 -18.39
C PHE A 119 -5.09 0.73 -19.04
N PRO A 120 -5.04 2.09 -19.12
CA PRO A 120 -3.88 2.76 -19.69
C PRO A 120 -2.61 2.54 -18.84
N ALA A 121 -2.74 2.42 -17.51
CA ALA A 121 -1.60 2.10 -16.65
C ALA A 121 -1.01 0.70 -16.92
N SER A 122 -1.88 -0.27 -17.24
CA SER A 122 -1.45 -1.63 -17.62
C SER A 122 -0.68 -1.61 -18.93
N ILE A 123 -1.15 -0.85 -19.92
CA ILE A 123 -0.44 -0.65 -21.20
C ILE A 123 0.91 0.01 -20.95
N LEU A 124 0.96 1.06 -20.13
CA LEU A 124 2.21 1.76 -19.80
C LEU A 124 3.22 0.85 -19.09
N ALA A 125 2.77 0.03 -18.14
CA ALA A 125 3.62 -0.95 -17.47
C ALA A 125 4.18 -1.98 -18.47
N LEU A 126 3.33 -2.55 -19.33
CA LEU A 126 3.77 -3.50 -20.36
C LEU A 126 4.74 -2.85 -21.35
N PHE A 127 4.46 -1.64 -21.77
CA PHE A 127 5.33 -0.86 -22.64
C PHE A 127 6.72 -0.69 -22.01
N GLY A 128 6.81 -0.38 -20.70
CA GLY A 128 8.06 -0.33 -19.97
C GLY A 128 8.86 -1.64 -20.02
N ILE A 129 8.20 -2.78 -19.82
CA ILE A 129 8.85 -4.12 -19.89
C ILE A 129 9.30 -4.46 -21.31
N PHE A 130 8.48 -4.20 -22.32
CA PHE A 130 8.86 -4.45 -23.71
C PHE A 130 9.99 -3.53 -24.18
N MET A 131 9.99 -2.25 -23.78
CA MET A 131 11.09 -1.34 -24.07
C MET A 131 12.36 -1.75 -23.33
N LEU A 132 12.26 -2.26 -22.10
CA LEU A 132 13.39 -2.78 -21.35
C LEU A 132 14.12 -3.91 -22.12
N SER A 133 13.38 -4.74 -22.89
CA SER A 133 13.98 -5.78 -23.72
C SER A 133 14.92 -5.28 -24.83
N LEU A 134 14.86 -3.99 -25.16
CA LEU A 134 15.68 -3.35 -26.20
C LEU A 134 16.82 -2.49 -25.62
N CYS A 135 16.86 -2.32 -24.30
CA CYS A 135 17.77 -1.41 -23.64
C CYS A 135 19.16 -2.03 -23.45
N ASN A 136 20.20 -1.26 -23.77
CA ASN A 136 21.60 -1.66 -23.58
C ASN A 136 22.41 -0.62 -22.77
N LYS A 137 21.84 0.55 -22.49
CA LYS A 137 22.51 1.63 -21.75
C LYS A 137 21.78 1.93 -20.44
N TYR A 138 22.53 2.38 -19.43
CA TYR A 138 22.00 2.71 -18.10
C TYR A 138 20.76 3.62 -18.16
N TRP A 139 20.83 4.72 -18.90
CA TRP A 139 19.72 5.68 -18.97
C TRP A 139 18.47 5.08 -19.64
N GLN A 140 18.64 4.15 -20.58
CA GLN A 140 17.51 3.48 -21.26
C GLN A 140 16.79 2.56 -20.28
N ILE A 141 17.57 1.78 -19.51
CA ILE A 141 17.05 0.90 -18.45
C ILE A 141 16.35 1.71 -17.37
N MET A 142 16.97 2.81 -16.91
CA MET A 142 16.39 3.73 -15.93
C MET A 142 15.04 4.28 -16.41
N LEU A 143 14.96 4.70 -17.67
CA LEU A 143 13.73 5.24 -18.25
C LEU A 143 12.65 4.16 -18.38
N ALA A 144 12.97 3.00 -18.94
CA ALA A 144 12.00 1.94 -19.21
C ALA A 144 11.52 1.22 -17.93
N GLN A 145 12.44 0.77 -17.09
CA GLN A 145 12.14 0.02 -15.87
C GLN A 145 11.86 0.92 -14.67
N GLY A 146 12.72 1.91 -14.45
CA GLY A 146 12.61 2.79 -13.28
C GLY A 146 11.37 3.69 -13.38
N ILE A 147 11.29 4.47 -14.45
CA ILE A 147 10.29 5.53 -14.60
C ILE A 147 9.00 5.02 -15.23
N VAL A 148 9.05 4.54 -16.48
CA VAL A 148 7.85 4.17 -17.25
C VAL A 148 7.09 3.05 -16.57
N TYR A 149 7.77 1.95 -16.24
CA TYR A 149 7.14 0.87 -15.50
C TYR A 149 6.76 1.30 -14.08
N GLY A 150 7.57 2.10 -13.38
CA GLY A 150 7.25 2.61 -12.03
C GLY A 150 5.93 3.38 -11.97
N ILE A 151 5.68 4.26 -12.96
CA ILE A 151 4.42 5.01 -13.10
C ILE A 151 3.25 4.06 -13.40
N GLY A 152 3.41 3.13 -14.33
CA GLY A 152 2.40 2.11 -14.65
C GLY A 152 2.09 1.20 -13.45
N ALA A 153 3.11 0.82 -12.69
CA ALA A 153 3.00 0.03 -11.47
C ALA A 153 2.24 0.78 -10.37
N ALA A 154 2.47 2.09 -10.18
CA ALA A 154 1.75 2.91 -9.20
C ALA A 154 0.23 2.86 -9.44
N ALA A 155 -0.18 3.08 -10.69
CA ALA A 155 -1.58 3.15 -11.10
C ALA A 155 -2.23 1.77 -11.28
N THR A 156 -1.47 0.67 -11.26
CA THR A 156 -2.01 -0.70 -11.20
C THR A 156 -1.98 -1.28 -9.77
N PHE A 157 -1.12 -0.78 -8.90
CA PHE A 157 -0.96 -1.25 -7.52
C PHE A 157 -2.06 -0.74 -6.58
N LEU A 158 -2.25 0.58 -6.51
CA LEU A 158 -3.09 1.22 -5.50
C LEU A 158 -4.61 1.12 -5.78
N PRO A 159 -5.10 1.38 -7.02
CA PRO A 159 -6.54 1.38 -7.28
C PRO A 159 -7.27 0.09 -6.92
N PRO A 160 -6.75 -1.12 -7.19
CA PRO A 160 -7.44 -2.34 -6.79
C PRO A 160 -7.63 -2.48 -5.28
N LEU A 161 -6.66 -2.04 -4.47
CA LEU A 161 -6.76 -2.05 -3.00
C LEU A 161 -7.88 -1.11 -2.51
N ILE A 162 -8.02 0.05 -3.15
CA ILE A 162 -9.10 1.01 -2.85
C ILE A 162 -10.46 0.40 -3.19
N VAL A 163 -10.61 -0.11 -4.42
CA VAL A 163 -11.89 -0.58 -4.95
C VAL A 163 -12.39 -1.82 -4.22
N VAL A 164 -11.51 -2.77 -3.92
CA VAL A 164 -11.89 -3.94 -3.13
C VAL A 164 -12.33 -3.53 -1.73
N GLY A 165 -11.70 -2.50 -1.16
CA GLY A 165 -12.16 -1.87 0.07
C GLY A 165 -13.57 -1.25 -0.02
N GLN A 166 -14.07 -0.90 -1.21
CA GLN A 166 -15.43 -0.37 -1.42
C GLN A 166 -16.49 -1.47 -1.56
N TRP A 167 -16.10 -2.69 -1.97
CA TRP A 167 -17.02 -3.84 -2.06
C TRP A 167 -17.27 -4.52 -0.71
N PHE A 168 -16.28 -4.47 0.19
CA PHE A 168 -16.31 -5.17 1.47
C PHE A 168 -16.11 -4.19 2.65
N SER A 169 -17.04 -4.24 3.61
CA SER A 169 -16.90 -3.66 4.94
C SER A 169 -16.58 -4.72 6.01
N THR A 170 -17.29 -5.85 6.02
CA THR A 170 -17.13 -6.90 7.05
C THR A 170 -16.03 -7.90 6.74
N LYS A 171 -15.76 -8.15 5.46
CA LYS A 171 -14.69 -9.06 4.97
C LYS A 171 -13.53 -8.30 4.31
N ARG A 172 -13.30 -7.07 4.74
CA ARG A 172 -12.37 -6.14 4.08
C ARG A 172 -10.94 -6.66 4.16
N GLY A 173 -10.50 -7.10 5.34
CA GLY A 173 -9.16 -7.62 5.59
C GLY A 173 -8.88 -8.89 4.80
N LEU A 174 -9.82 -9.84 4.73
CA LEU A 174 -9.69 -11.02 3.88
C LEU A 174 -9.56 -10.63 2.39
N ALA A 175 -10.42 -9.72 1.92
CA ALA A 175 -10.43 -9.32 0.52
C ALA A 175 -9.14 -8.56 0.13
N THR A 176 -8.65 -7.64 0.96
CA THR A 176 -7.36 -6.96 0.72
C THR A 176 -6.17 -7.90 0.90
N GLY A 177 -6.25 -8.87 1.82
CA GLY A 177 -5.26 -9.94 2.00
C GLY A 177 -5.12 -10.82 0.77
N LEU A 178 -6.24 -11.24 0.17
CA LEU A 178 -6.26 -11.97 -1.10
C LEU A 178 -5.65 -11.15 -2.23
N VAL A 179 -6.07 -9.90 -2.42
CA VAL A 179 -5.46 -9.01 -3.42
C VAL A 179 -3.95 -8.88 -3.22
N ALA A 180 -3.51 -8.58 -1.99
CA ALA A 180 -2.10 -8.43 -1.66
C ALA A 180 -1.31 -9.73 -1.86
N SER A 181 -1.91 -10.91 -1.66
CA SER A 181 -1.23 -12.20 -1.88
C SER A 181 -0.76 -12.39 -3.33
N GLY A 182 -1.39 -11.70 -4.29
CA GLY A 182 -0.96 -11.69 -5.69
C GLY A 182 0.49 -11.25 -5.88
N SER A 183 0.96 -10.26 -5.13
CA SER A 183 2.35 -9.83 -5.23
C SER A 183 3.34 -10.78 -4.52
N SER A 184 2.91 -11.56 -3.54
CA SER A 184 3.72 -12.67 -3.01
C SER A 184 3.87 -13.78 -4.05
N LEU A 185 2.78 -14.16 -4.73
CA LEU A 185 2.85 -15.17 -5.80
C LEU A 185 3.74 -14.70 -6.96
N GLY A 186 3.62 -13.43 -7.35
CA GLY A 186 4.53 -12.83 -8.34
C GLY A 186 5.99 -12.89 -7.89
N GLY A 187 6.27 -12.59 -6.61
CA GLY A 187 7.61 -12.68 -6.04
C GLY A 187 8.17 -14.11 -5.91
N ILE A 188 7.36 -15.14 -6.14
CA ILE A 188 7.82 -16.54 -6.28
C ILE A 188 8.08 -16.85 -7.75
N ILE A 189 7.13 -16.49 -8.62
CA ILE A 189 7.14 -16.89 -10.04
C ILE A 189 8.15 -16.08 -10.86
N PHE A 190 8.14 -14.74 -10.76
CA PHE A 190 8.99 -13.88 -11.61
C PHE A 190 10.47 -14.17 -11.44
N PRO A 191 11.02 -14.32 -10.20
CA PRO A 191 12.43 -14.61 -10.07
C PRO A 191 12.84 -15.91 -10.80
N ILE A 192 12.04 -16.95 -10.66
CA ILE A 192 12.32 -18.27 -11.25
C ILE A 192 12.19 -18.22 -12.78
N VAL A 193 11.09 -17.64 -13.27
CA VAL A 193 10.79 -17.57 -14.71
C VAL A 193 11.82 -16.69 -15.43
N VAL A 194 12.08 -15.48 -14.92
CA VAL A 194 13.04 -14.54 -15.54
C VAL A 194 14.45 -15.14 -15.54
N SER A 195 14.93 -15.70 -14.42
CA SER A 195 16.27 -16.30 -14.36
C SER A 195 16.43 -17.45 -15.37
N ARG A 196 15.47 -18.37 -15.44
CA ARG A 196 15.54 -19.49 -16.38
C ARG A 196 15.43 -19.05 -17.84
N LEU A 197 14.55 -18.10 -18.14
CA LEU A 197 14.41 -17.57 -19.48
C LEU A 197 15.67 -16.83 -19.93
N ILE A 198 16.30 -16.03 -19.06
CA ILE A 198 17.57 -15.36 -19.37
C ILE A 198 18.62 -16.41 -19.75
N ALA A 199 18.74 -17.49 -18.99
CA ALA A 199 19.74 -18.54 -19.25
C ALA A 199 19.48 -19.32 -20.55
N GLN A 200 18.22 -19.48 -20.98
CA GLN A 200 17.86 -20.29 -22.15
C GLN A 200 17.76 -19.50 -23.45
N VAL A 201 17.18 -18.30 -23.40
CA VAL A 201 16.83 -17.52 -24.61
C VAL A 201 17.42 -16.10 -24.62
N GLY A 202 18.21 -15.76 -23.60
CA GLY A 202 18.81 -14.43 -23.42
C GLY A 202 17.85 -13.39 -22.86
N PHE A 203 18.41 -12.25 -22.43
CA PHE A 203 17.67 -11.21 -21.70
C PHE A 203 16.51 -10.57 -22.48
N ALA A 204 16.75 -10.16 -23.72
CA ALA A 204 15.74 -9.51 -24.53
C ALA A 204 14.50 -10.42 -24.74
N SER A 205 14.72 -11.66 -25.15
CA SER A 205 13.64 -12.64 -25.34
C SER A 205 12.94 -12.99 -24.02
N ALA A 206 13.70 -13.14 -22.93
CA ALA A 206 13.16 -13.42 -21.61
C ALA A 206 12.16 -12.34 -21.15
N LEU A 207 12.47 -11.06 -21.39
CA LEU A 207 11.57 -9.97 -21.05
C LEU A 207 10.35 -9.87 -21.94
N ARG A 208 10.45 -10.25 -23.22
CA ARG A 208 9.27 -10.33 -24.11
C ARG A 208 8.30 -11.41 -23.64
N TRP A 209 8.80 -12.59 -23.28
CA TRP A 209 7.98 -13.66 -22.71
C TRP A 209 7.38 -13.29 -21.35
N THR A 210 8.17 -12.62 -20.50
CA THR A 210 7.68 -12.11 -19.21
C THR A 210 6.59 -11.04 -19.40
N GLY A 211 6.79 -10.13 -20.36
CA GLY A 211 5.80 -9.12 -20.76
C GLY A 211 4.52 -9.75 -21.29
N LEU A 212 4.61 -10.82 -22.09
CA LEU A 212 3.44 -11.57 -22.57
C LEU A 212 2.67 -12.23 -21.41
N LEU A 213 3.36 -12.88 -20.47
CA LEU A 213 2.75 -13.42 -19.25
C LEU A 213 2.01 -12.33 -18.47
N MET A 214 2.67 -11.18 -18.27
CA MET A 214 2.05 -10.03 -17.59
C MET A 214 0.85 -9.49 -18.35
N ALA A 215 0.89 -9.48 -19.68
CA ALA A 215 -0.21 -9.01 -20.51
C ALA A 215 -1.43 -9.92 -20.35
N CYS A 216 -1.25 -11.25 -20.40
CA CYS A 216 -2.35 -12.20 -20.17
C CYS A 216 -2.99 -12.01 -18.79
N VAL A 217 -2.17 -11.86 -17.74
CA VAL A 217 -2.65 -11.67 -16.37
C VAL A 217 -3.34 -10.30 -16.21
N LEU A 218 -2.81 -9.23 -16.81
CA LEU A 218 -3.41 -7.89 -16.75
C LEU A 218 -4.70 -7.79 -17.57
N VAL A 219 -4.86 -8.54 -18.67
CA VAL A 219 -6.13 -8.63 -19.40
C VAL A 219 -7.21 -9.20 -18.49
N ILE A 220 -6.93 -10.32 -17.80
CA ILE A 220 -7.85 -10.88 -16.80
C ILE A 220 -8.13 -9.85 -15.69
N GLY A 221 -7.07 -9.18 -15.22
CA GLY A 221 -7.15 -8.08 -14.25
C GLY A 221 -8.16 -6.99 -14.63
N ASN A 222 -8.00 -6.44 -15.82
CA ASN A 222 -8.81 -5.35 -16.35
C ASN A 222 -10.27 -5.76 -16.64
N LEU A 223 -10.50 -7.01 -17.07
CA LEU A 223 -11.85 -7.53 -17.29
C LEU A 223 -12.60 -7.74 -15.97
N CYS A 224 -11.90 -8.19 -14.93
CA CYS A 224 -12.51 -8.55 -13.65
C CYS A 224 -12.69 -7.35 -12.70
N ILE A 225 -11.84 -6.32 -12.79
CA ILE A 225 -11.93 -5.16 -11.90
C ILE A 225 -13.19 -4.34 -12.17
N SER A 226 -13.90 -3.94 -11.12
CA SER A 226 -15.12 -3.12 -11.23
C SER A 226 -15.29 -2.26 -10.00
N GLY A 227 -15.59 -0.97 -10.18
CA GLY A 227 -15.94 -0.07 -9.06
C GLY A 227 -17.43 -0.19 -8.71
N PRO A 228 -17.82 -0.31 -7.43
CA PRO A 228 -19.23 -0.33 -7.06
C PRO A 228 -19.84 1.08 -6.97
N ILE A 229 -19.00 2.10 -6.83
CA ILE A 229 -19.40 3.50 -6.68
C ILE A 229 -19.10 4.23 -8.00
N PRO A 230 -20.05 5.01 -8.55
CA PRO A 230 -19.81 5.80 -9.76
C PRO A 230 -18.74 6.89 -9.49
N PRO A 231 -17.95 7.27 -10.51
CA PRO A 231 -16.94 8.31 -10.37
C PRO A 231 -17.57 9.65 -9.98
N LYS A 232 -16.94 10.39 -9.06
CA LYS A 232 -17.49 11.66 -8.53
C LYS A 232 -17.30 12.86 -9.48
N GLY A 233 -16.57 12.70 -10.58
CA GLY A 233 -16.26 13.79 -11.51
C GLY A 233 -15.30 14.84 -10.93
N LYS A 234 -15.06 15.93 -11.66
CA LYS A 234 -14.11 17.00 -11.27
C LYS A 234 -14.69 18.03 -10.29
N SER A 235 -16.02 18.21 -10.27
CA SER A 235 -16.65 19.36 -9.59
C SER A 235 -16.77 19.22 -8.07
N ASP A 236 -16.56 18.03 -7.52
CA ASP A 236 -16.93 17.71 -6.13
C ASP A 236 -15.74 17.66 -5.16
N ARG A 237 -14.64 18.37 -5.48
CA ARG A 237 -13.44 18.38 -4.64
C ARG A 237 -13.08 19.76 -4.16
N LYS A 238 -13.55 20.08 -2.96
CA LYS A 238 -12.72 20.83 -2.02
C LYS A 238 -11.54 19.93 -1.67
N LEU A 239 -10.31 20.37 -1.92
CA LEU A 239 -9.12 19.71 -1.39
C LEU A 239 -9.31 19.66 0.14
N ALA A 240 -9.71 18.50 0.67
CA ALA A 240 -10.07 18.38 2.08
C ALA A 240 -8.89 18.91 2.91
N GLY A 241 -9.15 19.99 3.63
CA GLY A 241 -8.12 20.91 4.11
C GLY A 241 -7.17 20.27 5.11
N ALA A 242 -6.07 20.97 5.37
CA ALA A 242 -4.99 20.62 6.30
C ALA A 242 -5.44 20.14 7.70
N LYS A 243 -6.71 20.32 8.10
CA LYS A 243 -7.31 19.75 9.31
C LYS A 243 -7.30 18.21 9.33
N ALA A 244 -7.43 17.55 8.18
CA ALA A 244 -7.41 16.09 8.07
C ALA A 244 -6.08 15.46 8.53
N PHE A 245 -4.97 16.21 8.44
CA PHE A 245 -3.63 15.80 8.87
C PHE A 245 -3.33 16.06 10.35
N LYS A 246 -4.23 16.71 11.09
CA LYS A 246 -4.03 17.07 12.50
C LYS A 246 -4.41 15.97 13.49
N SER A 247 -4.95 14.84 13.02
CA SER A 247 -5.31 13.73 13.90
C SER A 247 -4.06 13.05 14.45
N LEU A 248 -3.86 13.16 15.76
CA LEU A 248 -2.73 12.51 16.44
C LEU A 248 -2.71 10.99 16.20
N ALA A 249 -3.86 10.33 16.12
CA ALA A 249 -3.93 8.89 15.85
C ALA A 249 -3.44 8.56 14.43
N TRP A 250 -3.74 9.40 13.44
CA TRP A 250 -3.24 9.23 12.07
C TRP A 250 -1.72 9.47 12.01
N ILE A 251 -1.22 10.50 12.70
CA ILE A 251 0.22 10.80 12.78
C ILE A 251 0.97 9.62 13.42
N LEU A 252 0.54 9.17 14.60
CA LEU A 252 1.14 8.04 15.31
C LEU A 252 1.14 6.77 14.46
N TYR A 253 0.03 6.47 13.78
CA TYR A 253 -0.06 5.31 12.90
C TYR A 253 0.89 5.43 11.70
N SER A 254 0.96 6.60 11.07
CA SER A 254 1.79 6.87 9.89
C SER A 254 3.28 6.80 10.26
N SER A 255 3.68 7.41 11.38
CA SER A 255 5.03 7.31 11.94
C SER A 255 5.37 5.87 12.34
N GLY A 256 4.43 5.13 12.91
CA GLY A 256 4.61 3.71 13.22
C GLY A 256 4.89 2.87 11.97
N CYS A 257 4.05 3.01 10.93
CA CYS A 257 4.24 2.29 9.68
C CYS A 257 5.51 2.74 8.92
N PHE A 258 5.91 4.01 9.05
CA PHE A 258 7.17 4.52 8.52
C PHE A 258 8.37 3.76 9.12
N LEU A 259 8.43 3.64 10.46
CA LEU A 259 9.48 2.89 11.14
C LEU A 259 9.43 1.39 10.82
N MET A 260 8.24 0.80 10.74
CA MET A 260 8.09 -0.59 10.31
C MET A 260 8.62 -0.82 8.90
N MET A 261 8.39 0.13 7.98
CA MET A 261 8.86 0.02 6.59
C MET A 261 10.39 0.05 6.48
N TRP A 262 11.09 0.73 7.40
CA TRP A 262 12.56 0.64 7.50
C TRP A 262 13.05 -0.76 7.83
N GLY A 263 12.36 -1.46 8.74
CA GLY A 263 12.74 -2.82 9.14
C GLY A 263 12.27 -3.93 8.19
N LEU A 264 11.21 -3.67 7.41
CA LEU A 264 10.51 -4.70 6.62
C LEU A 264 11.37 -5.33 5.50
N PHE A 265 12.16 -4.52 4.78
CA PHE A 265 12.89 -5.02 3.60
C PHE A 265 14.27 -5.57 3.93
N ALA A 266 14.86 -5.19 5.06
CA ALA A 266 16.23 -5.59 5.40
C ALA A 266 16.41 -7.12 5.48
N PRO A 267 15.54 -7.90 6.13
CA PRO A 267 15.64 -9.36 6.09
C PRO A 267 15.54 -9.92 4.68
N ILE A 268 14.61 -9.43 3.85
CA ILE A 268 14.42 -9.91 2.47
C ILE A 268 15.68 -9.63 1.63
N ASN A 269 16.29 -8.46 1.81
CA ASN A 269 17.43 -8.00 1.01
C ASN A 269 18.77 -8.63 1.45
N TYR A 270 19.01 -8.73 2.77
CA TYR A 270 20.33 -9.13 3.30
C TYR A 270 20.42 -10.60 3.72
N LEU A 271 19.29 -11.31 3.92
CA LEU A 271 19.31 -12.73 4.26
C LEU A 271 20.03 -13.60 3.20
N PRO A 272 19.81 -13.43 1.87
CA PRO A 272 20.57 -14.17 0.85
C PRO A 272 22.09 -13.98 0.97
N LEU A 273 22.51 -12.74 1.21
CA LEU A 273 23.93 -12.40 1.32
C LEU A 273 24.56 -12.98 2.59
N MET A 274 23.84 -12.91 3.72
CA MET A 274 24.26 -13.51 4.98
C MET A 274 24.38 -15.03 4.84
N ALA A 275 23.37 -15.69 4.26
CA ALA A 275 23.37 -17.12 4.01
C ALA A 275 24.57 -17.56 3.16
N LEU A 276 24.86 -16.83 2.08
CA LEU A 276 25.99 -17.12 1.22
C LEU A 276 27.34 -17.00 1.96
N LYS A 277 27.51 -15.94 2.76
CA LYS A 277 28.73 -15.73 3.56
C LYS A 277 28.89 -16.77 4.68
N ALA A 278 27.78 -17.31 5.18
CA ALA A 278 27.78 -18.40 6.14
C ALA A 278 28.10 -19.78 5.54
N GLY A 279 28.35 -19.87 4.22
CA GLY A 279 28.69 -21.13 3.54
C GLY A 279 27.48 -21.87 2.94
N ALA A 280 26.29 -21.28 2.92
CA ALA A 280 25.15 -21.86 2.22
C ALA A 280 25.40 -21.92 0.71
N SER A 281 24.76 -22.87 0.02
CA SER A 281 24.87 -22.97 -1.42
C SER A 281 24.28 -21.72 -2.10
N LYS A 282 24.88 -21.30 -3.23
CA LYS A 282 24.37 -20.18 -4.04
C LYS A 282 22.88 -20.34 -4.38
N MET A 283 22.47 -21.58 -4.64
CA MET A 283 21.08 -21.95 -4.88
C MET A 283 20.19 -21.63 -3.67
N LEU A 284 20.56 -22.09 -2.47
CA LEU A 284 19.77 -21.85 -1.27
C LEU A 284 19.65 -20.35 -0.97
N SER A 285 20.76 -19.61 -1.04
CA SER A 285 20.78 -18.17 -0.83
C SER A 285 19.82 -17.43 -1.77
N THR A 286 19.78 -17.79 -3.06
CA THR A 286 18.82 -17.21 -4.02
C THR A 286 17.37 -17.57 -3.68
N TYR A 287 17.10 -18.82 -3.30
CA TYR A 287 15.74 -19.27 -2.97
C TYR A 287 15.19 -18.74 -1.66
N THR A 288 16.02 -18.20 -0.75
CA THR A 288 15.53 -17.62 0.51
C THR A 288 14.47 -16.53 0.31
N ILE A 289 14.58 -15.72 -0.75
CA ILE A 289 13.57 -14.71 -1.11
C ILE A 289 12.26 -15.39 -1.52
N SER A 290 12.32 -16.42 -2.36
CA SER A 290 11.15 -17.17 -2.80
C SER A 290 10.47 -17.89 -1.63
N ILE A 291 11.24 -18.46 -0.71
CA ILE A 291 10.72 -19.10 0.53
C ILE A 291 9.99 -18.07 1.39
N ALA A 292 10.59 -16.90 1.60
CA ALA A 292 9.95 -15.82 2.36
C ALA A 292 8.66 -15.33 1.69
N ASN A 293 8.65 -15.18 0.36
CA ASN A 293 7.44 -14.80 -0.39
C ASN A 293 6.36 -15.88 -0.34
N ALA A 294 6.73 -17.17 -0.38
CA ALA A 294 5.79 -18.29 -0.23
C ALA A 294 5.12 -18.27 1.14
N ALA A 295 5.87 -18.05 2.22
CA ALA A 295 5.27 -17.89 3.54
C ALA A 295 4.46 -16.59 3.68
N SER A 296 4.91 -15.50 3.04
CA SER A 296 4.21 -14.21 3.00
C SER A 296 2.86 -14.28 2.28
N PHE A 297 2.70 -15.18 1.33
CA PHE A 297 1.41 -15.45 0.69
C PHE A 297 0.33 -15.77 1.75
N PHE A 298 0.62 -16.72 2.64
CA PHE A 298 -0.26 -17.06 3.77
C PHE A 298 -0.29 -15.95 4.83
N GLY A 299 0.86 -15.32 5.08
CA GLY A 299 1.00 -14.17 5.99
C GLY A 299 0.17 -12.95 5.58
N ARG A 300 -0.28 -12.83 4.33
CA ARG A 300 -1.17 -11.75 3.87
C ARG A 300 -2.64 -12.11 4.01
N ILE A 301 -2.99 -13.38 3.82
CA ILE A 301 -4.38 -13.85 3.84
C ILE A 301 -4.86 -14.08 5.28
N ILE A 302 -4.07 -14.78 6.09
CA ILE A 302 -4.50 -15.22 7.43
C ILE A 302 -4.68 -14.02 8.39
N PRO A 303 -3.70 -13.11 8.58
CA PRO A 303 -3.91 -11.90 9.39
C PRO A 303 -5.03 -11.02 8.83
N GLY A 304 -5.15 -10.91 7.50
CA GLY A 304 -6.27 -10.22 6.85
C GLY A 304 -7.62 -10.76 7.30
N ALA A 305 -7.82 -12.09 7.24
CA ALA A 305 -9.05 -12.75 7.68
C ALA A 305 -9.31 -12.62 9.19
N ILE A 306 -8.26 -12.72 10.02
CA ILE A 306 -8.39 -12.55 11.48
C ILE A 306 -8.78 -11.10 11.82
N SER A 307 -8.25 -10.13 11.07
CA SER A 307 -8.51 -8.71 11.29
C SER A 307 -9.98 -8.32 11.13
N ASP A 308 -10.71 -9.05 10.30
CA ASP A 308 -12.15 -8.85 10.12
C ASP A 308 -12.96 -9.20 11.38
N ARG A 309 -12.41 -10.03 12.27
CA ARG A 309 -13.05 -10.42 13.54
C ARG A 309 -12.53 -9.63 14.74
N VAL A 310 -11.21 -9.44 14.81
CA VAL A 310 -10.52 -8.88 15.99
C VAL A 310 -10.26 -7.37 15.86
N GLY A 311 -10.37 -6.80 14.65
CA GLY A 311 -10.07 -5.40 14.34
C GLY A 311 -8.72 -5.22 13.64
N GLN A 312 -8.67 -4.30 12.67
CA GLN A 312 -7.51 -4.14 11.78
C GLN A 312 -6.26 -3.67 12.53
N LEU A 313 -6.42 -2.69 13.42
CA LEU A 313 -5.31 -2.16 14.21
C LEU A 313 -4.75 -3.20 15.20
N ASN A 314 -5.60 -4.04 15.81
CA ASN A 314 -5.16 -5.06 16.76
C ASN A 314 -4.27 -6.12 16.10
N VAL A 315 -4.66 -6.56 14.90
CA VAL A 315 -3.85 -7.51 14.13
C VAL A 315 -2.59 -6.85 13.58
N MET A 316 -2.64 -5.58 13.15
CA MET A 316 -1.45 -4.85 12.71
C MET A 316 -0.39 -4.73 13.81
N ILE A 317 -0.82 -4.48 15.06
CA ILE A 317 0.07 -4.49 16.24
C ILE A 317 0.74 -5.85 16.40
N SER A 318 -0.05 -6.93 16.31
CA SER A 318 0.45 -8.30 16.44
C SER A 318 1.47 -8.62 15.34
N VAL A 319 1.18 -8.24 14.10
CA VAL A 319 2.08 -8.37 12.95
C VAL A 319 3.39 -7.60 13.17
N ALA A 320 3.32 -6.38 13.69
CA ALA A 320 4.49 -5.55 13.96
C ALA A 320 5.43 -6.21 14.98
N PHE A 321 4.88 -6.64 16.12
CA PHE A 321 5.67 -7.29 17.16
C PHE A 321 6.17 -8.67 16.72
N LEU A 322 5.35 -9.51 16.10
CA LEU A 322 5.79 -10.82 15.62
C LEU A 322 6.92 -10.69 14.59
N SER A 323 6.85 -9.71 13.69
CA SER A 323 7.92 -9.46 12.72
C SER A 323 9.20 -8.98 13.38
N GLY A 324 9.12 -7.98 14.28
CA GLY A 324 10.28 -7.47 15.00
C GLY A 324 10.92 -8.51 15.94
N ILE A 325 10.10 -9.29 16.64
CA ILE A 325 10.56 -10.42 17.47
C ILE A 325 11.19 -11.50 16.60
N SER A 326 10.61 -11.84 15.44
CA SER A 326 11.25 -12.82 14.54
C SER A 326 12.63 -12.35 14.05
N ILE A 327 12.84 -11.04 13.89
CA ILE A 327 14.16 -10.49 13.58
C ILE A 327 15.11 -10.64 14.77
N LEU A 328 14.74 -10.14 15.95
CA LEU A 328 15.67 -10.10 17.10
C LEU A 328 15.86 -11.46 17.80
N ALA A 329 14.81 -12.25 17.91
CA ALA A 329 14.82 -13.52 18.63
C ALA A 329 15.10 -14.72 17.71
N PHE A 330 15.01 -14.57 16.39
CA PHE A 330 15.30 -15.67 15.47
C PHE A 330 16.38 -15.34 14.44
N TRP A 331 16.28 -14.24 13.68
CA TRP A 331 17.32 -13.91 12.70
C TRP A 331 18.70 -13.69 13.36
N LEU A 332 18.73 -12.98 14.48
CA LEU A 332 19.97 -12.65 15.17
C LEU A 332 20.70 -13.90 15.70
N PRO A 333 20.06 -14.88 16.38
CA PRO A 333 20.69 -16.16 16.68
C PRO A 333 21.14 -16.95 15.45
N VAL A 334 20.35 -16.96 14.38
CA VAL A 334 20.70 -17.63 13.12
C VAL A 334 21.94 -17.02 12.48
N TYR A 335 22.16 -15.72 12.66
CA TYR A 335 23.40 -15.07 12.22
C TYR A 335 24.64 -15.61 12.97
N PHE A 336 24.55 -15.84 14.29
CA PHE A 336 25.66 -16.39 15.07
C PHE A 336 25.88 -17.89 14.86
N HIS A 337 24.80 -18.64 14.63
CA HIS A 337 24.82 -20.10 14.43
C HIS A 337 24.09 -20.49 13.14
N PRO A 338 24.64 -20.14 11.97
CA PRO A 338 23.95 -20.35 10.71
C PRO A 338 23.93 -21.84 10.34
N THR A 339 22.73 -22.34 10.07
CA THR A 339 22.53 -23.65 9.43
C THR A 339 21.52 -23.48 8.30
N ASN A 340 21.61 -24.33 7.26
CA ASN A 340 20.67 -24.30 6.14
C ASN A 340 19.21 -24.41 6.61
N ALA A 341 18.96 -25.28 7.60
CA ALA A 341 17.64 -25.45 8.19
C ALA A 341 17.16 -24.17 8.90
N ALA A 342 18.03 -23.51 9.67
CA ALA A 342 17.66 -22.30 10.40
C ALA A 342 17.43 -21.10 9.47
N ILE A 343 18.20 -20.97 8.38
CA ILE A 343 18.00 -19.95 7.35
C ILE A 343 16.64 -20.11 6.66
N ILE A 344 16.28 -21.36 6.29
CA ILE A 344 14.98 -21.68 5.70
C ILE A 344 13.85 -21.38 6.70
N ALA A 345 13.98 -21.86 7.93
CA ALA A 345 12.98 -21.67 8.97
C ALA A 345 12.76 -20.18 9.26
N PHE A 346 13.82 -19.37 9.33
CA PHE A 346 13.71 -17.92 9.47
C PHE A 346 12.96 -17.29 8.31
N GLY A 347 13.30 -17.65 7.06
CA GLY A 347 12.59 -17.16 5.88
C GLY A 347 11.08 -17.43 5.95
N VAL A 348 10.68 -18.62 6.42
CA VAL A 348 9.27 -19.00 6.58
C VAL A 348 8.60 -18.18 7.70
N VAL A 349 9.20 -18.14 8.89
CA VAL A 349 8.63 -17.43 10.05
C VAL A 349 8.50 -15.94 9.75
N TYR A 350 9.56 -15.33 9.21
CA TYR A 350 9.57 -13.92 8.87
C TYR A 350 8.58 -13.59 7.76
N GLY A 351 8.53 -14.40 6.69
CA GLY A 351 7.59 -14.22 5.60
C GLY A 351 6.14 -14.22 6.09
N MET A 352 5.79 -15.20 6.94
CA MET A 352 4.45 -15.31 7.52
C MET A 352 4.13 -14.14 8.47
N ALA A 353 5.07 -13.74 9.33
CA ALA A 353 4.88 -12.65 10.27
C ALA A 353 4.74 -11.29 9.56
N SER A 354 5.63 -11.00 8.60
CA SER A 354 5.71 -9.71 7.91
C SER A 354 4.61 -9.52 6.86
N GLY A 355 4.07 -10.61 6.28
CA GLY A 355 3.09 -10.52 5.21
C GLY A 355 1.86 -9.69 5.57
N GLY A 356 1.42 -9.74 6.83
CA GLY A 356 0.22 -9.05 7.29
C GLY A 356 0.32 -7.54 7.14
N PHE A 357 1.53 -6.98 7.20
CA PHE A 357 1.76 -5.53 7.13
C PHE A 357 1.24 -4.95 5.82
N VAL A 358 1.58 -5.59 4.70
CA VAL A 358 1.19 -5.14 3.36
C VAL A 358 -0.33 -5.23 3.16
N SER A 359 -0.96 -6.27 3.70
CA SER A 359 -2.41 -6.48 3.58
C SER A 359 -3.24 -5.53 4.46
N LEU A 360 -2.70 -5.11 5.60
CA LEU A 360 -3.43 -4.36 6.64
C LEU A 360 -3.10 -2.86 6.66
N MET A 361 -2.00 -2.43 6.04
CA MET A 361 -1.60 -1.02 6.07
C MET A 361 -2.68 -0.08 5.55
N SER A 362 -3.30 -0.40 4.41
CA SER A 362 -4.38 0.41 3.83
C SER A 362 -5.70 0.29 4.60
N PRO A 363 -6.20 -0.92 4.95
CA PRO A 363 -7.38 -1.07 5.79
C PRO A 363 -7.35 -0.28 7.11
N CYS A 364 -6.22 -0.27 7.81
CA CYS A 364 -6.06 0.46 9.06
C CYS A 364 -6.21 1.98 8.87
N VAL A 365 -5.70 2.54 7.76
CA VAL A 365 -5.93 3.96 7.43
C VAL A 365 -7.41 4.22 7.26
N VAL A 366 -8.14 3.33 6.58
CA VAL A 366 -9.60 3.50 6.40
C VAL A 366 -10.32 3.46 7.75
N THR A 367 -9.92 2.53 8.62
CA THR A 367 -10.42 2.46 10.00
C THR A 367 -10.19 3.79 10.71
N LEU A 368 -8.98 4.37 10.68
CA LEU A 368 -8.65 5.65 11.34
C LEU A 368 -9.46 6.85 10.80
N CYS A 369 -10.09 6.75 9.63
CA CYS A 369 -10.91 7.80 9.04
C CYS A 369 -12.40 7.72 9.41
N ASP A 370 -12.81 6.78 10.27
CA ASP A 370 -14.20 6.54 10.68
C ASP A 370 -15.18 6.40 9.50
N GLY A 371 -14.69 5.85 8.38
CA GLY A 371 -15.52 5.66 7.18
C GLY A 371 -15.98 6.95 6.49
N LYS A 372 -15.52 8.13 6.92
CA LYS A 372 -15.81 9.40 6.24
C LYS A 372 -15.16 9.40 4.86
N SER A 373 -15.97 9.10 3.85
CA SER A 373 -15.54 8.84 2.48
C SER A 373 -14.95 10.07 1.77
N GLU A 374 -15.16 11.27 2.31
CA GLU A 374 -14.64 12.53 1.77
C GLU A 374 -13.15 12.76 2.09
N GLU A 375 -12.65 12.23 3.21
CA GLU A 375 -11.25 12.41 3.63
C GLU A 375 -10.35 11.21 3.27
N LEU A 376 -10.93 10.11 2.79
CA LEU A 376 -10.24 8.83 2.64
C LEU A 376 -9.14 8.85 1.57
N GLY A 377 -9.45 9.37 0.38
CA GLY A 377 -8.51 9.45 -0.73
C GLY A 377 -7.25 10.27 -0.39
N PRO A 378 -7.39 11.51 0.10
CA PRO A 378 -6.26 12.33 0.53
C PRO A 378 -5.43 11.71 1.66
N LYS A 379 -6.06 11.12 2.69
CA LYS A 379 -5.33 10.48 3.81
C LYS A 379 -4.58 9.22 3.37
N LEU A 380 -5.21 8.37 2.56
CA LEU A 380 -4.56 7.17 2.04
C LEU A 380 -3.43 7.56 1.09
N GLY A 381 -3.63 8.55 0.24
CA GLY A 381 -2.60 9.09 -0.64
C GLY A 381 -1.39 9.62 0.13
N ALA A 382 -1.61 10.51 1.09
CA ALA A 382 -0.54 11.06 1.93
C ALA A 382 0.17 9.98 2.75
N PHE A 383 -0.56 8.99 3.27
CA PHE A 383 0.03 7.83 3.93
C PHE A 383 0.95 7.07 2.97
N MET A 384 0.52 6.80 1.73
CA MET A 384 1.38 6.15 0.73
C MET A 384 2.63 6.97 0.41
N PHE A 385 2.52 8.31 0.37
CA PHE A 385 3.69 9.18 0.19
C PHE A 385 4.68 9.09 1.36
N VAL A 386 4.20 9.07 2.61
CA VAL A 386 5.04 8.84 3.80
C VAL A 386 5.75 7.48 3.72
N ILE A 387 5.03 6.42 3.32
CA ILE A 387 5.61 5.09 3.11
C ILE A 387 6.63 5.08 1.96
N ALA A 388 6.43 5.89 0.91
CA ALA A 388 7.40 6.03 -0.17
C ALA A 388 8.75 6.53 0.35
N ILE A 389 8.75 7.57 1.18
CA ILE A 389 9.97 8.13 1.79
C ILE A 389 10.64 7.09 2.69
N ALA A 390 9.85 6.36 3.49
CA ALA A 390 10.36 5.28 4.33
C ALA A 390 11.06 4.19 3.49
N SER A 391 10.41 3.76 2.40
CA SER A 391 10.94 2.73 1.50
C SER A 391 12.24 3.17 0.81
N LEU A 392 12.34 4.46 0.44
CA LEU A 392 13.53 5.04 -0.20
C LEU A 392 14.72 5.11 0.74
N THR A 393 14.49 5.40 2.02
CA THR A 393 15.57 5.65 3.01
C THR A 393 15.98 4.41 3.79
N GLY A 394 15.08 3.43 3.98
CA GLY A 394 15.32 2.27 4.86
C GLY A 394 16.47 1.35 4.42
N LEU A 395 16.55 1.01 3.13
CA LEU A 395 17.62 0.16 2.60
C LEU A 395 19.00 0.87 2.64
N PRO A 396 19.15 2.13 2.19
CA PRO A 396 20.40 2.87 2.36
C PRO A 396 20.88 2.98 3.81
N ILE A 397 19.97 3.25 4.76
CA ILE A 397 20.33 3.29 6.20
C ILE A 397 20.84 1.93 6.67
N SER A 398 20.15 0.84 6.30
CA SER A 398 20.57 -0.52 6.64
C SER A 398 21.94 -0.88 6.04
N GLY A 399 22.23 -0.43 4.82
CA GLY A 399 23.52 -0.57 4.16
C GLY A 399 24.62 0.23 4.86
N ALA A 400 24.37 1.48 5.20
CA ALA A 400 25.33 2.33 5.91
C ALA A 400 25.69 1.76 7.29
N ILE A 401 24.72 1.21 8.02
CA ILE A 401 24.96 0.54 9.31
C ILE A 401 25.87 -0.68 9.13
N LYS A 402 25.65 -1.46 8.07
CA LYS A 402 26.51 -2.62 7.74
C LYS A 402 27.93 -2.17 7.37
N ASP A 403 28.06 -1.13 6.56
CA ASP A 403 29.35 -0.65 6.06
C ASP A 403 30.16 0.10 7.13
N ALA A 404 29.50 0.67 8.14
CA ALA A 404 30.13 1.29 9.30
C ALA A 404 30.75 0.28 10.27
N SER A 405 30.38 -1.01 10.19
CA SER A 405 31.04 -2.04 10.98
C SER A 405 32.47 -2.25 10.48
N HIS A 406 33.44 -2.33 11.40
CA HIS A 406 34.85 -2.61 11.09
C HIS A 406 35.03 -3.89 10.25
N ASN A 407 34.06 -4.81 10.31
CA ASN A 407 33.99 -5.98 9.46
C ASN A 407 32.80 -5.85 8.49
N LYS A 408 33.05 -5.69 7.18
CA LYS A 408 32.01 -5.63 6.13
C LYS A 408 31.16 -6.91 6.00
N SER A 409 31.48 -7.93 6.80
CA SER A 409 30.73 -9.19 6.94
C SER A 409 29.88 -9.25 8.20
N ASP A 410 29.87 -8.20 9.01
CA ASP A 410 29.02 -8.09 10.18
C ASP A 410 27.61 -7.60 9.77
N PHE A 411 26.60 -8.38 10.17
CA PHE A 411 25.18 -8.06 9.95
C PHE A 411 24.48 -7.73 11.27
N GLN A 412 25.16 -7.79 12.42
CA GLN A 412 24.53 -7.62 13.72
C GLN A 412 23.86 -6.24 13.84
N GLY A 413 24.59 -5.17 13.50
CA GLY A 413 24.07 -3.80 13.58
C GLY A 413 22.79 -3.60 12.76
N LEU A 414 22.76 -4.11 11.52
CA LEU A 414 21.58 -3.97 10.66
C LEU A 414 20.41 -4.83 11.15
N ILE A 415 20.67 -6.04 11.64
CA ILE A 415 19.64 -6.94 12.18
C ILE A 415 18.99 -6.28 13.41
N CYS A 416 19.80 -5.77 14.33
CA CYS A 416 19.32 -5.06 15.52
C CYS A 416 18.51 -3.81 15.14
N PHE A 417 19.01 -2.99 14.21
CA PHE A 417 18.29 -1.82 13.72
C PHE A 417 16.92 -2.21 13.16
N SER A 418 16.86 -3.17 12.24
CA SER A 418 15.61 -3.62 11.61
C SER A 418 14.60 -4.14 12.62
N GLY A 419 15.03 -4.97 13.57
CA GLY A 419 14.14 -5.50 14.60
C GLY A 419 13.61 -4.44 15.55
N VAL A 420 14.48 -3.52 16.00
CA VAL A 420 14.11 -2.44 16.92
C VAL A 420 13.13 -1.47 16.26
N VAL A 421 13.37 -1.01 15.03
CA VAL A 421 12.45 -0.07 14.35
C VAL A 421 11.08 -0.70 14.09
N MET A 422 11.00 -2.01 13.83
CA MET A 422 9.71 -2.71 13.73
C MET A 422 8.96 -2.72 15.07
N ILE A 423 9.65 -2.99 16.18
CA ILE A 423 9.06 -3.00 17.52
C ILE A 423 8.61 -1.60 17.94
N VAL A 424 9.44 -0.58 17.75
CA VAL A 424 9.10 0.83 18.02
C VAL A 424 7.92 1.27 17.16
N GLY A 425 7.89 0.87 15.88
CA GLY A 425 6.73 1.10 15.02
C GLY A 425 5.46 0.43 15.54
N GLY A 426 5.55 -0.81 16.05
CA GLY A 426 4.45 -1.51 16.72
C GLY A 426 3.93 -0.79 17.96
N PHE A 427 4.81 -0.19 18.77
CA PHE A 427 4.41 0.65 19.90
C PHE A 427 3.66 1.91 19.45
N LEU A 428 4.11 2.59 18.41
CA LEU A 428 3.42 3.77 17.86
C LEU A 428 2.03 3.42 17.30
N VAL A 429 1.91 2.28 16.59
CA VAL A 429 0.60 1.78 16.13
C VAL A 429 -0.29 1.41 17.33
N SER A 430 0.28 0.86 18.40
CA SER A 430 -0.45 0.58 19.65
C SER A 430 -0.98 1.87 20.29
N MET A 431 -0.17 2.93 20.34
CA MET A 431 -0.61 4.25 20.82
C MET A 431 -1.71 4.84 19.94
N ALA A 432 -1.61 4.73 18.61
CA ALA A 432 -2.65 5.17 17.68
C ALA A 432 -3.98 4.45 17.94
N ARG A 433 -3.93 3.13 18.18
CA ARG A 433 -5.09 2.31 18.50
C ARG A 433 -5.72 2.69 19.83
N ILE A 434 -4.91 2.86 20.88
CA ILE A 434 -5.39 3.28 22.21
C ILE A 434 -6.04 4.67 22.11
N ARG A 435 -5.46 5.59 21.34
CA ARG A 435 -6.02 6.93 21.15
C ARG A 435 -7.37 6.90 20.45
N LYS A 436 -7.61 5.92 19.55
CA LYS A 436 -8.85 5.80 18.78
C LYS A 436 -9.98 5.11 19.55
N GLY A 437 -9.72 3.99 20.24
CA GLY A 437 -10.80 3.23 20.90
C GLY A 437 -10.50 2.78 22.33
N GLY A 438 -9.61 3.49 23.02
CA GLY A 438 -9.29 3.26 24.43
C GLY A 438 -8.39 2.04 24.66
N MET A 439 -8.16 1.68 25.93
CA MET A 439 -7.24 0.59 26.30
C MET A 439 -7.83 -0.82 26.11
N LYS A 440 -9.17 -0.97 26.09
CA LYS A 440 -9.82 -2.28 25.94
C LYS A 440 -9.67 -2.79 24.52
N MET A 441 -9.32 -4.06 24.32
CA MET A 441 -9.22 -4.77 23.04
C MET A 441 -10.59 -4.97 22.35
N VAL A 442 -11.22 -3.87 21.97
CA VAL A 442 -12.44 -3.81 21.15
C VAL A 442 -12.06 -3.77 19.67
N LYS A 443 -12.94 -4.32 18.82
CA LYS A 443 -12.88 -4.18 17.37
C LYS A 443 -13.16 -2.72 17.00
N ILE A 444 -12.15 -2.04 16.47
CA ILE A 444 -12.17 -0.62 16.06
C ILE A 444 -11.99 -0.52 14.57
#